data_AF-A0A838PFD5-F1
#
_entry.id   AF-A0A838PFD5-F1
#
_cell.length_a   1.000
_cell.length_b   1.000
_cell.length_c   1.000
_cell.angle_alpha   90.00
_cell.angle_beta   90.00
_cell.angle_gamma   90.00
#
_symmetry.space_group_name_H-M   'P 1'
#
loop_
_entity.id
_entity.type
_entity.pdbx_description
1 polymer ?
#
loop_
_entity_poly.entity_id
_entity_poly.type
_entity_poly.pdbx_seq_one_letter_code
_entity_poly.pdbx_strand_id
1 'polypeptide(L)'
;MNYQPISNDLWAQELRTGKLQLITLGKGRIGEERLEDYVVSGLVDFNDVSYGDNADLLYDLASQVVHHFRSYLSEDDAGRILQVYQREVARLLHAQMQEHYWEEKVDYEVRISKGFSQLKSRAFIRIAGEPVLDHRHSPPDKSNMARYLFGGFKRSLYAEERFNSDSERKLSVILEREATRWFKPARGQFRIYYRWGSDHPEYQPDFVAETDDTIYMLEPKAKNEMDDPQVLAKSEVAITWCKHASENAAKHGGKAWKYLLIPHDAISENMTINGLADRFTVS
;
A
#
# COMPACT_ATOMS: atom_id res chain seq x y z
N MET A 1 3.33 6.29 28.03
CA MET A 1 4.22 5.11 28.11
C MET A 1 4.76 5.01 29.53
N ASN A 2 4.47 3.94 30.26
CA ASN A 2 5.04 3.71 31.59
C ASN A 2 5.72 2.34 31.57
N TYR A 3 7.05 2.32 31.44
CA TYR A 3 7.86 1.11 31.55
C TYR A 3 8.37 0.96 32.99
N GLN A 4 8.29 -0.24 33.54
CA GLN A 4 8.89 -0.54 34.84
C GLN A 4 10.36 -0.91 34.66
N PRO A 5 11.26 -0.47 35.57
CA PRO A 5 12.66 -0.86 35.51
C PRO A 5 12.78 -2.37 35.74
N ILE A 6 13.42 -3.07 34.81
CA ILE A 6 13.71 -4.49 34.96
C ILE A 6 14.90 -4.63 35.91
N SER A 7 14.69 -5.30 37.05
CA SER A 7 15.79 -5.75 37.91
C SER A 7 16.55 -6.86 37.19
N ASN A 8 17.85 -6.67 37.00
CA ASN A 8 18.75 -7.64 36.36
C ASN A 8 19.37 -8.64 37.36
N ASP A 9 18.78 -8.79 38.55
CA ASP A 9 19.29 -9.71 39.56
C ASP A 9 18.76 -11.12 39.30
N LEU A 10 19.53 -11.92 38.55
CA LEU A 10 19.36 -13.36 38.50
C LEU A 10 20.04 -13.98 39.73
N TRP A 11 19.21 -14.48 40.66
CA TRP A 11 19.67 -15.22 41.83
C TRP A 11 19.90 -16.68 41.46
N ALA A 12 21.16 -17.10 41.41
CA ALA A 12 21.52 -18.52 41.27
C ALA A 12 21.91 -19.09 42.64
N GLN A 13 21.20 -20.13 43.08
CA GLN A 13 21.48 -20.83 44.34
C GLN A 13 22.13 -22.19 44.06
N GLU A 14 23.35 -22.38 44.55
CA GLU A 14 24.08 -23.63 44.36
C GLU A 14 23.53 -24.70 45.34
N LEU A 15 22.77 -25.67 44.82
CA LEU A 15 22.01 -26.66 45.61
C LEU A 15 22.87 -27.54 46.54
N ARG A 16 24.19 -27.58 46.34
CA ARG A 16 25.13 -28.41 47.13
C ARG A 16 25.77 -27.66 48.32
N THR A 17 25.88 -26.34 48.27
CA THR A 17 26.64 -25.54 49.26
C THR A 17 25.84 -24.37 49.85
N GLY A 18 24.65 -24.07 49.31
CA GLY A 18 23.76 -23.01 49.80
C GLY A 18 24.26 -21.59 49.53
N LYS A 19 25.35 -21.40 48.78
CA LYS A 19 25.83 -20.07 48.39
C LYS A 19 24.94 -19.47 47.30
N LEU A 20 24.49 -18.23 47.55
CA LEU A 20 23.82 -17.39 46.57
C LEU A 20 24.89 -16.66 45.74
N GLN A 21 24.84 -16.82 44.42
CA GLN A 21 25.60 -16.01 43.48
C GLN A 21 24.67 -14.99 42.81
N LEU A 22 25.06 -13.72 42.92
CA LEU A 22 24.44 -12.62 42.19
C LEU A 22 25.09 -12.57 40.80
N ILE A 23 24.31 -12.81 39.75
CA ILE A 23 24.78 -12.71 38.36
C ILE A 23 24.29 -11.40 37.78
N THR A 24 25.14 -10.37 37.73
CA THR A 24 24.84 -9.11 37.05
C THR A 24 25.03 -9.27 35.54
N LEU A 25 23.99 -9.04 34.73
CA LEU A 25 24.11 -9.01 33.27
C LEU A 25 25.12 -7.92 32.86
N GLY A 26 26.12 -8.30 32.07
CA GLY A 26 27.31 -7.50 31.78
C GLY A 26 27.04 -6.16 31.07
N LYS A 27 27.83 -5.15 31.46
CA LYS A 27 28.08 -3.90 30.73
C LYS A 27 28.65 -4.24 29.35
N GLY A 28 27.79 -4.39 28.35
CA GLY A 28 28.17 -4.92 27.06
C GLY A 28 27.42 -4.30 25.90
N ARG A 29 27.34 -2.97 25.84
CA ARG A 29 27.09 -2.19 24.63
C ARG A 29 27.58 -0.77 24.88
N ILE A 30 28.27 -0.21 23.88
CA ILE A 30 28.79 1.17 23.89
C ILE A 30 27.64 2.09 24.31
N GLY A 31 27.84 2.84 25.39
CA GLY A 31 26.86 3.80 25.86
C GLY A 31 26.90 5.02 24.95
N GLU A 32 25.74 5.52 24.50
CA GLU A 32 25.68 6.84 23.86
C GLU A 32 25.93 7.89 24.95
N GLU A 33 26.65 8.97 24.63
CA GLU A 33 26.95 10.04 25.61
C GLU A 33 25.69 10.82 26.03
N ARG A 34 24.67 10.85 25.17
CA ARG A 34 23.38 11.51 25.43
C ARG A 34 22.24 10.50 25.39
N LEU A 35 21.30 10.63 26.32
CA LEU A 35 20.13 9.75 26.39
C LEU A 35 19.22 9.92 25.16
N GLU A 36 19.21 11.13 24.60
CA GLU A 36 18.47 11.49 23.40
C GLU A 36 18.96 10.74 22.16
N ASP A 37 20.26 10.43 22.07
CA ASP A 37 20.86 9.74 20.93
C ASP A 37 20.34 8.30 20.81
N TYR A 38 19.94 7.66 21.91
CA TYR A 38 19.25 6.37 21.86
C TYR A 38 17.91 6.45 21.14
N VAL A 39 17.14 7.51 21.37
CA VAL A 39 15.83 7.70 20.72
C VAL A 39 16.04 8.03 19.24
N VAL A 40 16.93 8.99 18.96
CA VAL A 40 17.24 9.43 17.59
C VAL A 40 17.79 8.28 16.76
N SER A 41 18.73 7.48 17.29
CA SER A 41 19.26 6.30 16.60
C SER A 41 18.18 5.28 16.24
N GLY A 42 17.14 5.13 17.07
CA GLY A 42 16.00 4.26 16.75
C GLY A 42 15.10 4.81 15.64
N LEU A 43 15.07 6.13 15.44
CA LEU A 43 14.30 6.78 14.39
C LEU A 43 15.00 6.73 13.02
N VAL A 44 16.33 6.57 13.00
CA VAL A 44 17.12 6.45 11.76
C VAL A 44 16.71 5.22 10.94
N ASP A 45 16.17 4.18 11.57
CA ASP A 45 15.69 2.98 10.88
C ASP A 45 14.44 3.26 9.98
N PHE A 46 13.81 4.42 10.11
CA PHE A 46 12.65 4.81 9.31
C PHE A 46 13.06 5.65 8.09
N ASN A 47 12.66 5.20 6.90
CA ASN A 47 13.04 5.78 5.60
C ASN A 47 12.30 7.09 5.25
N ASP A 48 11.30 7.46 6.03
CA ASP A 48 10.40 8.61 5.85
C ASP A 48 10.73 9.77 6.78
N VAL A 49 11.76 9.64 7.61
CA VAL A 49 12.25 10.68 8.51
C VAL A 49 13.48 11.36 7.88
N SER A 50 13.34 12.62 7.46
CA SER A 50 14.52 13.41 7.06
C SER A 50 15.29 13.86 8.30
N TYR A 51 16.39 13.17 8.59
CA TYR A 51 17.30 13.51 9.69
C TYR A 51 17.99 14.86 9.49
N GLY A 52 18.32 15.19 8.24
CA GLY A 52 19.02 16.44 7.91
C GLY A 52 18.14 17.67 8.12
N ASP A 53 16.89 17.60 7.65
CA ASP A 53 15.99 18.77 7.65
C ASP A 53 15.27 18.94 8.99
N ASN A 54 15.07 17.86 9.75
CA ASN A 54 14.29 17.86 10.99
C ASN A 54 15.11 17.56 12.26
N ALA A 55 16.44 17.74 12.23
CA ALA A 55 17.31 17.42 13.36
C ALA A 55 16.83 18.06 14.68
N ASP A 56 16.48 19.35 14.65
CA ASP A 56 16.02 20.08 15.84
C ASP A 56 14.72 19.47 16.41
N LEU A 57 13.75 19.16 15.55
CA LEU A 57 12.49 18.52 15.96
C LEU A 57 12.73 17.11 16.54
N LEU A 58 13.61 16.33 15.93
CA LEU A 58 13.94 14.98 16.40
C LEU A 58 14.58 15.03 17.80
N TYR A 59 15.48 15.98 18.03
CA TYR A 59 16.11 16.16 19.35
C TYR A 59 15.15 16.76 20.38
N ASP A 60 14.21 17.62 19.98
CA ASP A 60 13.14 18.12 20.86
C ASP A 60 12.21 16.98 21.32
N LEU A 61 11.77 16.13 20.38
CA LEU A 61 10.95 14.96 20.67
C LEU A 61 11.69 13.94 21.55
N ALA A 62 12.96 13.68 21.24
CA ALA A 62 13.81 12.83 22.08
C ALA A 62 13.95 13.38 23.50
N SER A 63 14.14 14.69 23.64
CA SER A 63 14.24 15.37 24.95
C SER A 63 12.94 15.23 25.75
N GLN A 64 11.77 15.31 25.12
CA GLN A 64 10.49 15.08 25.78
C GLN A 64 10.36 13.65 26.32
N VAL A 65 10.78 12.65 25.54
CA VAL A 65 10.79 11.24 25.95
C VAL A 65 11.75 11.02 27.13
N VAL A 66 12.96 11.57 27.06
CA VAL A 66 13.95 11.50 28.14
C VAL A 66 13.42 12.18 29.40
N HIS A 67 12.84 13.38 29.28
CA HIS A 67 12.25 14.10 30.40
C HIS A 67 11.12 13.32 31.07
N HIS A 68 10.24 12.69 30.26
CA HIS A 68 9.19 11.82 30.77
C HIS A 68 9.76 10.64 31.56
N PHE A 69 10.78 9.94 31.04
CA PHE A 69 11.42 8.85 31.78
C PHE A 69 12.13 9.33 33.05
N ARG A 70 12.79 10.48 33.01
CA ARG A 70 13.45 11.09 34.18
C ARG A 70 12.48 11.61 35.24
N SER A 71 11.20 11.80 34.91
CA SER A 71 10.20 12.21 35.90
C SER A 71 9.89 11.11 36.93
N TYR A 72 10.16 9.84 36.60
CA TYR A 72 9.86 8.70 37.46
C TYR A 72 10.99 7.65 37.58
N LEU A 73 12.13 7.84 36.90
CA LEU A 73 13.30 6.95 36.94
C LEU A 73 14.61 7.72 37.19
N SER A 74 15.60 7.01 37.71
CA SER A 74 16.98 7.50 37.74
C SER A 74 17.56 7.59 36.32
N GLU A 75 18.61 8.39 36.15
CA GLU A 75 19.28 8.57 34.85
C GLU A 75 19.82 7.24 34.29
N ASP A 76 20.39 6.40 35.16
CA ASP A 76 20.90 5.07 34.83
C ASP A 76 19.78 4.08 34.46
N ASP A 77 18.60 4.19 35.09
CA ASP A 77 17.44 3.36 34.76
C ASP A 77 16.79 3.81 33.45
N ALA A 78 16.69 5.12 33.22
CA ALA A 78 16.17 5.69 31.99
C ALA A 78 17.02 5.26 30.78
N GLY A 79 18.35 5.35 30.87
CA GLY A 79 19.25 4.88 29.82
C GLY A 79 19.11 3.38 29.53
N ARG A 80 18.94 2.55 30.56
CA ARG A 80 18.71 1.11 30.39
C ARG A 80 17.38 0.81 29.69
N ILE A 81 16.30 1.51 30.04
CA ILE A 81 15.01 1.35 29.38
C ILE A 81 15.09 1.80 27.93
N LEU A 82 15.70 2.95 27.66
CA LEU A 82 15.89 3.46 26.30
C LEU A 82 16.72 2.49 25.44
N GLN A 83 17.70 1.81 26.03
CA GLN A 83 18.49 0.80 25.34
C GLN A 83 17.70 -0.49 25.04
N VAL A 84 16.88 -0.96 25.97
CA VAL A 84 16.11 -2.21 25.82
C VAL A 84 14.88 -2.01 24.93
N TYR A 85 14.16 -0.92 25.16
CA TYR A 85 12.90 -0.60 24.48
C TYR A 85 13.07 0.41 23.35
N GLN A 86 14.30 0.65 22.88
CA GLN A 86 14.66 1.62 21.83
C GLN A 86 13.70 1.55 20.64
N ARG A 87 13.49 0.35 20.09
CA ARG A 87 12.62 0.11 18.93
C ARG A 87 11.16 0.44 19.19
N GLU A 88 10.68 0.14 20.39
CA GLU A 88 9.27 0.35 20.75
C GLU A 88 8.99 1.83 20.99
N VAL A 89 9.91 2.51 21.69
CA VAL A 89 9.87 3.97 21.89
C VAL A 89 9.94 4.70 20.55
N ALA A 90 10.89 4.34 19.68
CA ALA A 90 11.02 4.93 18.35
C ALA A 90 9.76 4.70 17.50
N ARG A 91 9.18 3.50 17.53
CA ARG A 91 7.93 3.19 16.82
C ARG A 91 6.75 4.04 17.29
N LEU A 92 6.61 4.25 18.60
CA LEU A 92 5.51 5.05 19.14
C LEU A 92 5.69 6.54 18.85
N LEU A 93 6.93 7.04 18.91
CA LEU A 93 7.24 8.40 18.51
C LEU A 93 7.00 8.61 17.01
N HIS A 94 7.44 7.66 16.18
CA HIS A 94 7.20 7.67 14.73
C HIS A 94 5.69 7.69 14.43
N ALA A 95 4.88 6.89 15.12
CA ALA A 95 3.42 6.93 14.98
C ALA A 95 2.83 8.31 15.28
N GLN A 96 3.32 9.01 16.30
CA GLN A 96 2.91 10.40 16.59
C GLN A 96 3.39 11.39 15.52
N MET A 97 4.60 11.22 15.01
CA MET A 97 5.11 12.04 13.90
C MET A 97 4.27 11.86 12.64
N GLN A 98 3.81 10.64 12.36
CA GLN A 98 2.93 10.34 11.22
C GLN A 98 1.58 11.06 11.31
N GLU A 99 1.02 11.25 12.52
CA GLU A 99 -0.23 12.02 12.70
C GLU A 99 -0.08 13.50 12.28
N HIS A 100 1.14 14.02 12.30
CA HIS A 100 1.47 15.40 11.93
C HIS A 100 2.30 15.52 10.65
N TYR A 101 2.41 14.43 9.88
CA TYR A 101 3.21 14.39 8.67
C TYR A 101 2.59 15.24 7.56
N TRP A 102 3.37 16.17 7.03
CA TRP A 102 3.04 16.96 5.86
C TRP A 102 4.22 16.93 4.89
N GLU A 103 3.94 16.93 3.60
CA GLU A 103 4.96 17.00 2.55
C GLU A 103 4.48 18.05 1.55
N GLU A 104 5.38 18.92 1.09
CA GLU A 104 5.05 19.86 0.01
C GLU A 104 4.62 19.09 -1.24
N LYS A 105 3.71 19.66 -2.04
CA LYS A 105 3.28 19.04 -3.31
C LYS A 105 4.51 18.86 -4.21
N VAL A 106 5.06 17.65 -4.22
CA VAL A 106 6.16 17.28 -5.10
C VAL A 106 5.61 17.22 -6.51
N ASP A 107 6.05 18.12 -7.36
CA ASP A 107 5.62 18.16 -8.76
C ASP A 107 6.25 16.94 -9.48
N TYR A 108 5.43 15.99 -9.90
CA TYR A 108 5.91 14.78 -10.56
C TYR A 108 6.32 15.11 -12.02
N GLU A 109 7.61 14.96 -12.34
CA GLU A 109 8.08 15.10 -13.72
C GLU A 109 7.64 13.90 -14.58
N VAL A 110 6.70 14.11 -15.50
CA VAL A 110 6.24 13.06 -16.42
C VAL A 110 7.30 12.78 -17.49
N ARG A 111 8.05 11.69 -17.32
CA ARG A 111 9.04 11.23 -18.31
C ARG A 111 8.50 10.14 -19.23
N ILE A 112 8.25 10.52 -20.49
CA ILE A 112 7.91 9.56 -21.55
C ILE A 112 9.22 8.92 -22.05
N SER A 113 9.54 7.73 -21.52
CA SER A 113 10.82 7.07 -21.79
C SER A 113 10.77 6.04 -22.92
N LYS A 114 9.59 5.54 -23.30
CA LYS A 114 9.42 4.46 -24.28
C LYS A 114 8.15 4.63 -25.11
N GLY A 115 8.24 4.31 -26.40
CA GLY A 115 7.09 4.32 -27.32
C GLY A 115 6.13 3.14 -27.17
N PHE A 116 6.56 2.04 -26.54
CA PHE A 116 5.72 0.89 -26.21
C PHE A 116 6.26 0.14 -24.99
N SER A 117 5.38 -0.58 -24.30
CA SER A 117 5.72 -1.50 -23.21
C SER A 117 5.05 -2.84 -23.49
N GLN A 118 5.82 -3.93 -23.40
CA GLN A 118 5.24 -5.27 -23.53
C GLN A 118 4.32 -5.56 -22.35
N LEU A 119 3.21 -6.25 -22.61
CA LEU A 119 2.35 -6.75 -21.54
C LEU A 119 3.15 -7.71 -20.67
N LYS A 120 3.10 -7.49 -19.36
CA LYS A 120 3.73 -8.40 -18.40
C LYS A 120 2.97 -9.73 -18.36
N SER A 121 3.73 -10.82 -18.25
CA SER A 121 3.14 -12.15 -18.06
C SER A 121 2.42 -12.23 -16.71
N ARG A 122 1.28 -12.93 -16.70
CA ARG A 122 0.55 -13.29 -15.49
C ARG A 122 0.56 -14.81 -15.37
N ALA A 123 1.17 -15.31 -14.31
CA ALA A 123 1.18 -16.73 -14.01
C ALA A 123 0.05 -17.03 -13.01
N PHE A 124 -0.90 -17.88 -13.41
CA PHE A 124 -1.88 -18.42 -12.49
C PHE A 124 -1.43 -19.82 -12.05
N ILE A 125 -1.31 -20.04 -10.75
CA ILE A 125 -1.09 -21.39 -10.22
C ILE A 125 -2.43 -22.12 -10.35
N ARG A 126 -2.48 -23.09 -11.26
CA ARG A 126 -3.64 -23.94 -11.49
C ARG A 126 -3.48 -25.24 -10.70
N ILE A 127 -4.47 -25.59 -9.90
CA ILE A 127 -4.56 -26.94 -9.35
C ILE A 127 -4.95 -27.86 -10.50
N ALA A 128 -4.16 -28.92 -10.72
CA ALA A 128 -4.42 -29.87 -11.78
C ALA A 128 -5.84 -30.44 -11.66
N GLY A 129 -6.67 -30.24 -12.70
CA GLY A 129 -8.06 -30.70 -12.74
C GLY A 129 -9.13 -29.62 -12.52
N GLU A 130 -8.76 -28.39 -12.11
CA GLU A 130 -9.75 -27.30 -12.01
C GLU A 130 -10.24 -26.87 -13.41
N PRO A 131 -11.57 -26.85 -13.66
CA PRO A 131 -12.11 -26.43 -14.94
C PRO A 131 -12.01 -24.91 -15.11
N VAL A 132 -11.70 -24.47 -16.33
CA VAL A 132 -11.84 -23.06 -16.72
C VAL A 132 -13.32 -22.81 -16.95
N LEU A 133 -13.88 -21.85 -16.21
CA LEU A 133 -15.29 -21.47 -16.33
C LEU A 133 -15.49 -20.46 -17.46
N ASP A 134 -16.66 -20.50 -18.11
CA ASP A 134 -17.05 -19.43 -19.03
C ASP A 134 -17.33 -18.15 -18.22
N HIS A 135 -16.68 -17.04 -18.59
CA HIS A 135 -16.87 -15.74 -17.94
C HIS A 135 -18.33 -15.26 -17.89
N ARG A 136 -19.20 -15.73 -18.80
CA ARG A 136 -20.63 -15.40 -18.83
C ARG A 136 -21.41 -16.07 -17.71
N HIS A 137 -20.93 -17.18 -17.17
CA HIS A 137 -21.65 -17.93 -16.15
C HIS A 137 -21.09 -17.60 -14.77
N SER A 138 -21.97 -17.11 -13.90
CA SER A 138 -21.63 -16.92 -12.49
C SER A 138 -21.33 -18.28 -11.84
N PRO A 139 -20.24 -18.42 -11.09
CA PRO A 139 -19.98 -19.61 -10.30
C PRO A 139 -21.00 -19.75 -9.15
N PRO A 140 -21.15 -20.95 -8.58
CA PRO A 140 -22.09 -21.20 -7.49
C PRO A 140 -21.71 -20.48 -6.19
N ASP A 141 -20.42 -20.37 -5.88
CA ASP A 141 -19.91 -19.70 -4.69
C ASP A 141 -19.32 -18.34 -5.06
N LYS A 142 -20.05 -17.26 -4.78
CA LYS A 142 -19.62 -15.89 -5.07
C LYS A 142 -18.70 -15.31 -4.00
N SER A 143 -18.66 -15.94 -2.82
CA SER A 143 -17.88 -15.46 -1.67
C SER A 143 -16.38 -15.70 -1.86
N ASN A 144 -16.03 -16.71 -2.65
CA ASN A 144 -14.65 -17.11 -2.91
C ASN A 144 -14.32 -17.00 -4.41
N MET A 145 -14.61 -15.83 -5.02
CA MET A 145 -14.47 -15.62 -6.47
C MET A 145 -13.02 -15.83 -6.96
N ALA A 146 -12.03 -15.43 -6.17
CA ALA A 146 -10.61 -15.45 -6.54
C ALA A 146 -10.02 -16.85 -6.78
N ARG A 147 -10.75 -17.92 -6.41
CA ARG A 147 -10.35 -19.30 -6.73
C ARG A 147 -10.67 -19.70 -8.17
N TYR A 148 -11.69 -19.10 -8.75
CA TYR A 148 -12.18 -19.49 -10.07
C TYR A 148 -11.34 -18.87 -11.17
N LEU A 149 -10.97 -19.70 -12.14
CA LEU A 149 -10.31 -19.29 -13.36
C LEU A 149 -11.35 -19.21 -14.48
N PHE A 150 -11.49 -18.03 -15.07
CA PHE A 150 -12.43 -17.79 -16.16
C PHE A 150 -11.71 -17.69 -17.49
N GLY A 151 -12.36 -18.12 -18.56
CA GLY A 151 -11.85 -18.04 -19.92
C GLY A 151 -12.96 -17.83 -20.93
N GLY A 152 -12.68 -18.18 -22.19
CA GLY A 152 -13.59 -17.95 -23.32
C GLY A 152 -13.62 -16.49 -23.79
N PHE A 153 -12.60 -15.71 -23.43
CA PHE A 153 -12.40 -14.35 -23.90
C PHE A 153 -11.83 -14.35 -25.32
N LYS A 154 -12.36 -13.46 -26.17
CA LYS A 154 -11.90 -13.20 -27.54
C LYS A 154 -11.23 -11.82 -27.65
N ARG A 155 -11.62 -10.87 -26.80
CA ARG A 155 -11.12 -9.48 -26.82
C ARG A 155 -10.18 -9.17 -25.65
N SER A 156 -10.15 -10.01 -24.62
CA SER A 156 -9.13 -9.93 -23.57
C SER A 156 -7.74 -10.17 -24.16
N LEU A 157 -6.73 -9.41 -23.71
CA LEU A 157 -5.33 -9.64 -24.05
C LEU A 157 -4.72 -10.84 -23.32
N TYR A 158 -5.43 -11.38 -22.33
CA TYR A 158 -5.09 -12.64 -21.65
C TYR A 158 -6.19 -13.68 -21.87
N ALA A 159 -5.80 -14.92 -22.15
CA ALA A 159 -6.74 -16.01 -22.44
C ALA A 159 -7.59 -16.42 -21.23
N GLU A 160 -7.05 -16.23 -20.03
CA GLU A 160 -7.66 -16.64 -18.77
C GLU A 160 -7.47 -15.55 -17.72
N GLU A 161 -8.46 -15.36 -16.85
CA GLU A 161 -8.45 -14.34 -15.81
C GLU A 161 -9.07 -14.83 -14.50
N ARG A 162 -8.62 -14.21 -13.40
CA ARG A 162 -9.25 -14.34 -12.07
C ARG A 162 -9.84 -13.00 -11.66
N PHE A 163 -10.97 -13.07 -10.96
CA PHE A 163 -11.69 -11.90 -10.46
C PHE A 163 -11.79 -11.98 -8.94
N ASN A 164 -11.75 -10.83 -8.26
CA ASN A 164 -11.92 -10.82 -6.80
C ASN A 164 -13.40 -10.76 -6.39
N SER A 165 -14.29 -10.39 -7.32
CA SER A 165 -15.74 -10.29 -7.05
C SER A 165 -16.60 -10.66 -8.26
N ASP A 166 -17.88 -10.97 -8.04
CA ASP A 166 -18.85 -11.18 -9.12
C ASP A 166 -19.09 -9.88 -9.93
N SER A 167 -18.90 -8.71 -9.31
CA SER A 167 -19.01 -7.43 -10.02
C SER A 167 -17.90 -7.23 -11.05
N GLU A 168 -16.66 -7.64 -10.73
CA GLU A 168 -15.56 -7.68 -11.70
C GLU A 168 -15.83 -8.66 -12.84
N ARG A 169 -16.36 -9.85 -12.54
CA ARG A 169 -16.77 -10.82 -13.58
C ARG A 169 -17.82 -10.22 -14.50
N LYS A 170 -18.88 -9.61 -13.95
CA LYS A 170 -19.92 -8.92 -14.74
C LYS A 170 -19.35 -7.79 -15.58
N LEU A 171 -18.40 -7.03 -15.04
CA LEU A 171 -17.71 -6.00 -15.81
C LEU A 171 -16.96 -6.62 -16.98
N SER A 172 -16.27 -7.74 -16.79
CA SER A 172 -15.60 -8.46 -17.88
C SER A 172 -16.56 -8.89 -19.01
N VAL A 173 -17.82 -9.24 -18.69
CA VAL A 173 -18.86 -9.56 -19.69
C VAL A 173 -19.21 -8.34 -20.53
N ILE A 174 -19.31 -7.15 -19.92
CA ILE A 174 -19.55 -5.88 -20.62
C ILE A 174 -18.35 -5.53 -21.51
N LEU A 175 -17.13 -5.62 -20.96
CA LEU A 175 -15.90 -5.32 -21.69
C LEU A 175 -15.70 -6.25 -22.89
N GLU A 176 -15.92 -7.55 -22.73
CA GLU A 176 -15.81 -8.53 -23.80
C GLU A 176 -16.83 -8.29 -24.93
N ARG A 177 -17.99 -7.68 -24.63
CA ARG A 177 -19.01 -7.32 -25.62
C ARG A 177 -18.67 -6.04 -26.38
N GLU A 178 -18.12 -5.02 -25.71
CA GLU A 178 -18.06 -3.65 -26.24
C GLU A 178 -16.66 -3.11 -26.48
N ALA A 179 -15.66 -3.51 -25.70
CA ALA A 179 -14.29 -3.07 -25.91
C ALA A 179 -13.72 -3.72 -27.17
N THR A 180 -12.87 -3.04 -27.93
CA THR A 180 -12.08 -3.67 -29.00
C THR A 180 -11.01 -4.59 -28.42
N ARG A 181 -10.40 -4.16 -27.30
CA ARG A 181 -9.42 -4.90 -26.49
C ARG A 181 -9.58 -4.53 -25.03
N TRP A 182 -9.32 -5.46 -24.13
CA TRP A 182 -9.27 -5.16 -22.71
C TRP A 182 -8.32 -6.10 -21.97
N PHE A 183 -7.89 -5.73 -20.77
CA PHE A 183 -7.12 -6.61 -19.90
C PHE A 183 -7.18 -6.14 -18.45
N LYS A 184 -6.88 -7.05 -17.52
CA LYS A 184 -6.54 -6.70 -16.14
C LYS A 184 -5.02 -6.50 -16.06
N PRO A 185 -4.52 -5.27 -15.85
CA PRO A 185 -3.09 -4.98 -15.79
C PRO A 185 -2.37 -5.82 -14.73
N ALA A 186 -1.11 -6.17 -14.97
CA ALA A 186 -0.27 -6.81 -13.96
C ALA A 186 0.53 -5.77 -13.14
N ARG A 187 1.04 -6.17 -11.98
CA ARG A 187 1.90 -5.32 -11.15
C ARG A 187 3.12 -4.79 -11.93
N GLY A 188 3.38 -3.50 -11.81
CA GLY A 188 4.44 -2.77 -12.51
C GLY A 188 4.17 -2.52 -14.00
N GLN A 189 2.94 -2.75 -14.49
CA GLN A 189 2.56 -2.48 -15.88
C GLN A 189 2.46 -0.97 -16.14
N PHE A 190 1.75 -0.26 -15.26
CA PHE A 190 1.57 1.20 -15.34
C PHE A 190 2.54 1.97 -14.44
N ARG A 191 3.03 1.33 -13.36
CA ARG A 191 3.96 1.95 -12.40
C ARG A 191 3.41 3.28 -11.85
N ILE A 192 2.13 3.28 -11.50
CA ILE A 192 1.47 4.41 -10.84
C ILE A 192 1.65 4.20 -9.34
N TYR A 193 2.01 5.23 -8.60
CA TYR A 193 2.18 5.17 -7.16
C TYR A 193 1.30 6.24 -6.53
N TYR A 194 0.69 5.92 -5.40
CA TYR A 194 -0.10 6.86 -4.61
C TYR A 194 0.48 6.95 -3.21
N ARG A 195 0.30 8.11 -2.57
CA ARG A 195 0.73 8.33 -1.19
C ARG A 195 -0.26 7.66 -0.23
N TRP A 196 0.24 6.91 0.73
CA TRP A 196 -0.55 6.34 1.81
C TRP A 196 0.24 6.37 3.12
N GLY A 197 -0.04 7.37 3.96
CA GLY A 197 0.85 7.70 5.09
C GLY A 197 2.22 8.13 4.56
N SER A 198 3.28 7.46 5.02
CA SER A 198 4.63 7.62 4.53
C SER A 198 5.02 6.66 3.39
N ASP A 199 4.19 5.67 3.10
CA ASP A 199 4.43 4.73 2.02
C ASP A 199 3.96 5.27 0.66
N HIS A 200 4.59 4.76 -0.40
CA HIS A 200 4.23 5.01 -1.79
C HIS A 200 3.88 3.70 -2.50
N PRO A 201 2.81 3.01 -2.10
CA PRO A 201 2.38 1.77 -2.73
C PRO A 201 2.06 1.96 -4.22
N GLU A 202 2.31 0.90 -4.99
CA GLU A 202 1.89 0.87 -6.39
C GLU A 202 0.37 0.73 -6.50
N TYR A 203 -0.25 1.63 -7.25
CA TYR A 203 -1.62 1.49 -7.73
C TYR A 203 -1.64 0.65 -9.01
N GLN A 204 -2.38 -0.46 -8.95
CA GLN A 204 -2.67 -1.34 -10.07
C GLN A 204 -4.16 -1.21 -10.41
N PRO A 205 -4.51 -0.60 -11.56
CA PRO A 205 -5.91 -0.53 -11.98
C PRO A 205 -6.48 -1.92 -12.18
N ASP A 206 -7.77 -2.08 -11.88
CA ASP A 206 -8.44 -3.37 -12.05
C ASP A 206 -8.62 -3.77 -13.52
N PHE A 207 -9.08 -2.84 -14.37
CA PHE A 207 -9.28 -3.08 -15.80
C PHE A 207 -8.79 -1.91 -16.65
N VAL A 208 -8.32 -2.23 -17.86
CA VAL A 208 -8.13 -1.27 -18.94
C VAL A 208 -8.85 -1.80 -20.17
N ALA A 209 -9.67 -0.96 -20.80
CA ALA A 209 -10.48 -1.31 -21.95
C ALA A 209 -10.39 -0.23 -23.04
N GLU A 210 -10.07 -0.64 -24.26
CA GLU A 210 -10.04 0.23 -25.43
C GLU A 210 -11.36 0.10 -26.19
N THR A 211 -11.97 1.23 -26.56
CA THR A 211 -13.12 1.32 -27.47
C THR A 211 -12.68 2.00 -28.77
N ASP A 212 -13.60 2.33 -29.67
CA ASP A 212 -13.24 2.96 -30.94
C ASP A 212 -12.65 4.38 -30.76
N ASP A 213 -13.08 5.12 -29.74
CA ASP A 213 -12.69 6.52 -29.51
C ASP A 213 -11.93 6.76 -28.21
N THR A 214 -12.09 5.89 -27.21
CA THR A 214 -11.65 6.14 -25.83
C THR A 214 -10.99 4.90 -25.22
N ILE A 215 -9.96 5.11 -24.41
CA ILE A 215 -9.39 4.08 -23.53
C ILE A 215 -9.84 4.36 -22.09
N TYR A 216 -10.42 3.36 -21.45
CA TYR A 216 -10.96 3.43 -20.11
C TYR A 216 -10.06 2.70 -19.13
N MET A 217 -9.72 3.35 -18.03
CA MET A 217 -9.18 2.72 -16.83
C MET A 217 -10.33 2.58 -15.82
N LEU A 218 -10.72 1.36 -15.49
CA LEU A 218 -11.93 1.08 -14.71
C LEU A 218 -11.58 0.41 -13.38
N GLU A 219 -12.09 0.98 -12.30
CA GLU A 219 -11.92 0.50 -10.93
C GLU A 219 -13.31 0.22 -10.33
N PRO A 220 -13.81 -1.03 -10.38
CA PRO A 220 -14.99 -1.41 -9.61
C PRO A 220 -14.66 -1.41 -8.11
N LYS A 221 -15.55 -0.89 -7.27
CA LYS A 221 -15.35 -0.82 -5.82
C LYS A 221 -16.61 -1.13 -5.03
N ALA A 222 -16.47 -1.65 -3.80
CA ALA A 222 -17.62 -1.84 -2.94
C ALA A 222 -18.28 -0.49 -2.63
N LYS A 223 -19.61 -0.44 -2.56
CA LYS A 223 -20.36 0.82 -2.44
C LYS A 223 -20.04 1.57 -1.14
N ASN A 224 -19.82 0.80 -0.07
CA ASN A 224 -19.43 1.31 1.24
C ASN A 224 -17.97 1.77 1.31
N GLU A 225 -17.17 1.54 0.26
CA GLU A 225 -15.77 1.94 0.18
C GLU A 225 -15.56 3.10 -0.82
N MET A 226 -16.62 3.65 -1.41
CA MET A 226 -16.50 4.71 -2.42
C MET A 226 -15.88 5.99 -1.86
N ASP A 227 -16.12 6.26 -0.58
CA ASP A 227 -15.57 7.40 0.15
C ASP A 227 -14.35 7.02 1.02
N ASP A 228 -13.83 5.80 0.86
CA ASP A 228 -12.65 5.35 1.61
C ASP A 228 -11.42 6.20 1.21
N PRO A 229 -10.67 6.77 2.17
CA PRO A 229 -9.54 7.64 1.86
C PRO A 229 -8.47 6.98 0.98
N GLN A 230 -8.24 5.67 1.11
CA GLN A 230 -7.27 4.96 0.28
C GLN A 230 -7.78 4.79 -1.15
N VAL A 231 -9.08 4.55 -1.32
CA VAL A 231 -9.73 4.49 -2.64
C VAL A 231 -9.64 5.85 -3.33
N LEU A 232 -9.91 6.94 -2.61
CA LEU A 232 -9.81 8.30 -3.15
C LEU A 232 -8.36 8.66 -3.53
N ALA A 233 -7.37 8.30 -2.71
CA ALA A 233 -5.96 8.52 -3.02
C ALA A 233 -5.52 7.77 -4.30
N LYS A 234 -6.00 6.54 -4.51
CA LYS A 234 -5.77 5.79 -5.76
C LYS A 234 -6.46 6.46 -6.96
N SER A 235 -7.68 6.94 -6.77
CA SER A 235 -8.46 7.65 -7.79
C SER A 235 -7.73 8.91 -8.26
N GLU A 236 -7.18 9.72 -7.35
CA GLU A 236 -6.48 10.97 -7.68
C GLU A 236 -5.28 10.74 -8.61
N VAL A 237 -4.44 9.75 -8.31
CA VAL A 237 -3.29 9.43 -9.17
C VAL A 237 -3.70 8.79 -10.49
N ALA A 238 -4.83 8.05 -10.52
CA ALA A 238 -5.38 7.48 -11.74
C ALA A 238 -5.89 8.56 -12.70
N ILE A 239 -6.62 9.55 -12.18
CA ILE A 239 -7.10 10.73 -12.93
C ILE A 239 -5.92 11.49 -13.53
N THR A 240 -4.91 11.80 -12.70
CA THR A 240 -3.69 12.49 -13.12
C THR A 240 -2.97 11.71 -14.22
N TRP A 241 -2.85 10.39 -14.07
CA TRP A 241 -2.26 9.53 -15.09
C TRP A 241 -3.05 9.56 -16.41
N CYS A 242 -4.38 9.43 -16.36
CA CYS A 242 -5.25 9.48 -17.54
C CYS A 242 -5.19 10.84 -18.24
N LYS A 243 -5.08 11.94 -17.50
CA LYS A 243 -4.87 13.28 -18.05
C LYS A 243 -3.58 13.35 -18.86
N HIS A 244 -2.45 12.96 -18.27
CA HIS A 244 -1.16 12.96 -18.99
C HIS A 244 -1.15 12.01 -20.19
N ALA A 245 -1.76 10.83 -20.05
CA ALA A 245 -1.90 9.89 -21.16
C ALA A 245 -2.72 10.49 -22.30
N SER A 246 -3.81 11.20 -22.00
CA SER A 246 -4.63 11.91 -22.99
C SER A 246 -3.89 13.05 -23.66
N GLU A 247 -3.19 13.89 -22.90
CA GLU A 247 -2.39 14.99 -23.42
C GLU A 247 -1.28 14.49 -24.37
N ASN A 248 -0.63 13.38 -24.01
CA ASN A 248 0.36 12.76 -24.88
C ASN A 248 -0.29 12.10 -26.11
N ALA A 249 -1.42 11.41 -25.95
CA ALA A 249 -2.13 10.78 -27.05
C ALA A 249 -2.60 11.82 -28.08
N ALA A 250 -3.12 12.97 -27.64
CA ALA A 250 -3.58 14.05 -28.52
C ALA A 250 -2.46 14.57 -29.45
N LYS A 251 -1.21 14.63 -28.96
CA LYS A 251 -0.03 15.03 -29.76
C LYS A 251 0.31 14.02 -30.88
N HIS A 252 -0.16 12.79 -30.77
CA HIS A 252 0.18 11.68 -31.67
C HIS A 252 -1.04 11.03 -32.35
N GLY A 253 -2.20 11.69 -32.31
CA GLY A 253 -3.45 11.17 -32.91
C GLY A 253 -4.01 9.92 -32.22
N GLY A 254 -3.64 9.69 -30.95
CA GLY A 254 -4.16 8.61 -30.12
C GLY A 254 -5.50 8.93 -29.47
N LYS A 255 -6.08 7.92 -28.82
CA LYS A 255 -7.36 8.00 -28.11
C LYS A 255 -7.22 8.69 -26.75
N ALA A 256 -8.27 9.38 -26.32
CA ALA A 256 -8.33 9.94 -24.97
C ALA A 256 -8.44 8.83 -23.93
N TRP A 257 -7.92 9.10 -22.73
CA TRP A 257 -8.01 8.21 -21.58
C TRP A 257 -8.99 8.77 -20.55
N LYS A 258 -9.87 7.91 -20.02
CA LYS A 258 -10.81 8.25 -18.95
C LYS A 258 -10.69 7.28 -17.79
N TYR A 259 -10.77 7.80 -16.57
CA TYR A 259 -10.81 7.00 -15.35
C TYR A 259 -12.24 6.89 -14.83
N LEU A 260 -12.67 5.66 -14.51
CA LEU A 260 -13.99 5.35 -13.97
C LEU A 260 -13.83 4.67 -12.61
N LEU A 261 -14.47 5.22 -11.58
CA LEU A 261 -14.62 4.59 -10.26
C LEU A 261 -16.07 4.14 -10.09
N ILE A 262 -16.32 2.82 -10.17
CA ILE A 262 -17.66 2.27 -10.38
C ILE A 262 -18.12 1.52 -9.13
N PRO A 263 -19.22 1.90 -8.47
CA PRO A 263 -19.75 1.12 -7.36
C PRO A 263 -20.29 -0.23 -7.87
N HIS A 264 -19.97 -1.31 -7.15
CA HIS A 264 -20.27 -2.68 -7.57
C HIS A 264 -21.76 -2.95 -7.85
N ASP A 265 -22.67 -2.26 -7.16
CA ASP A 265 -24.13 -2.39 -7.30
C ASP A 265 -24.66 -1.71 -8.57
N ALA A 266 -23.87 -0.81 -9.16
CA ALA A 266 -24.16 -0.23 -10.46
C ALA A 266 -23.70 -1.11 -11.63
N ILE A 267 -23.04 -2.25 -11.41
CA ILE A 267 -22.55 -3.11 -12.50
C ILE A 267 -23.56 -4.22 -12.80
N SER A 268 -24.22 -4.12 -13.96
CA SER A 268 -25.13 -5.12 -14.49
C SER A 268 -24.79 -5.48 -15.93
N GLU A 269 -24.92 -6.75 -16.32
CA GLU A 269 -24.45 -7.26 -17.62
C GLU A 269 -25.11 -6.57 -18.83
N ASN A 270 -26.29 -5.97 -18.66
CA ASN A 270 -27.01 -5.21 -19.69
C ASN A 270 -26.53 -3.76 -19.85
N MET A 271 -25.60 -3.28 -19.02
CA MET A 271 -25.03 -1.93 -19.14
C MET A 271 -23.96 -1.86 -20.21
N THR A 272 -23.71 -0.64 -20.70
CA THR A 272 -22.68 -0.35 -21.71
C THR A 272 -21.49 0.38 -21.07
N ILE A 273 -20.31 0.31 -21.70
CA ILE A 273 -19.11 1.03 -21.25
C ILE A 273 -19.41 2.53 -21.21
N ASN A 274 -20.05 3.07 -22.25
CA ASN A 274 -20.42 4.49 -22.30
C ASN A 274 -21.43 4.86 -21.20
N GLY A 275 -22.44 4.02 -20.95
CA GLY A 275 -23.42 4.28 -19.88
C GLY A 275 -22.81 4.23 -18.47
N LEU A 276 -21.75 3.45 -18.27
CA LEU A 276 -20.94 3.51 -17.05
C LEU A 276 -20.08 4.77 -17.01
N ALA A 277 -19.44 5.14 -18.13
CA ALA A 277 -18.61 6.34 -18.23
C ALA A 277 -19.40 7.63 -17.96
N ASP A 278 -20.60 7.76 -18.51
CA ASP A 278 -21.45 8.94 -18.33
C ASP A 278 -21.83 9.18 -16.86
N ARG A 279 -21.83 8.12 -16.05
CA ARG A 279 -22.25 8.16 -14.64
C ARG A 279 -21.09 8.19 -13.65
N PHE A 280 -19.95 7.61 -14.02
CA PHE A 280 -18.88 7.26 -13.08
C PHE A 280 -17.48 7.70 -13.54
N THR A 281 -17.38 8.49 -14.62
CA THR A 281 -16.12 9.16 -14.95
C THR A 281 -15.79 10.16 -13.84
N VAL A 282 -14.57 10.09 -13.33
CA VAL A 282 -14.04 11.04 -12.34
C VAL A 282 -12.98 11.90 -13.02
N SER A 283 -12.97 13.19 -12.71
CA SER A 283 -12.11 14.21 -13.32
C SER A 283 -11.52 15.16 -12.31
#